data_AF-A0A948QJB0-F1
#
_entry.id   AF-A0A948QJB0-F1
#
_cell.length_a   1.000
_cell.length_b   1.000
_cell.length_c   1.000
_cell.angle_alpha   90.00
_cell.angle_beta   90.00
_cell.angle_gamma   90.00
#
_symmetry.space_group_name_H-M   'P 1'
#
loop_
_entity.id
_entity.type
_entity.pdbx_description
1 polymer ?
#
loop_
_entity_poly.entity_id
_entity_poly.type
_entity_poly.pdbx_seq_one_letter_code
_entity_poly.pdbx_strand_id
1 'polypeptide(L)'
;MKQDICYKYKNNLYLNITNRCTMRCPYCIKYRWQWKYRGYNLRLKNEPAAEEIIRAIDSRLKGIKEAVFCGYGEPTLRLDVIKTVAAHLKKYSVFVRINTNGHGDMINGRNICPELKGLVDRVSISLNACNARDYYEMHKPVFGMKTFKGVVEFVKECRKYVPEVVITTVRLPGVDIKKCSEIARSLGAGFSARKYLQGYEKT
;
A
#
# COMPACT_ATOMS: atom_id res chain seq x y z
N MET A 1 -11.43 -0.46 22.62
CA MET A 1 -11.03 -1.63 21.80
C MET A 1 -9.53 -1.57 21.57
N LYS A 2 -8.83 -2.72 21.66
CA LYS A 2 -7.40 -2.84 21.36
C LYS A 2 -7.14 -2.51 19.87
N GLN A 3 -6.02 -1.89 19.54
CA GLN A 3 -5.62 -1.62 18.15
C GLN A 3 -4.97 -2.87 17.54
N ASP A 4 -5.22 -3.13 16.25
CA ASP A 4 -4.59 -4.20 15.49
C ASP A 4 -3.49 -3.63 14.59
N ILE A 5 -2.24 -3.92 14.96
CA ILE A 5 -1.05 -3.53 14.19
C ILE A 5 -0.65 -4.58 13.14
N CYS A 6 -1.14 -5.82 13.31
CA CYS A 6 -1.10 -6.85 12.29
C CYS A 6 -2.32 -7.76 12.40
N TYR A 7 -2.77 -8.28 11.25
CA TYR A 7 -3.95 -9.13 11.15
C TYR A 7 -3.82 -10.13 10.00
N LYS A 8 -4.51 -11.27 10.09
CA LYS A 8 -4.57 -12.24 9.00
C LYS A 8 -5.78 -11.94 8.14
N TYR A 9 -5.61 -11.97 6.83
CA TYR A 9 -6.72 -11.94 5.90
C TYR A 9 -6.42 -12.91 4.76
N LYS A 10 -7.32 -13.89 4.59
CA LYS A 10 -7.05 -15.09 3.78
C LYS A 10 -5.74 -15.75 4.26
N ASN A 11 -4.80 -16.02 3.35
CA ASN A 11 -3.55 -16.71 3.65
C ASN A 11 -2.37 -15.76 3.93
N ASN A 12 -2.63 -14.46 4.08
CA ASN A 12 -1.60 -13.43 4.15
C ASN A 12 -1.66 -12.68 5.48
N LEU A 13 -0.50 -12.17 5.90
CA LEU A 13 -0.34 -11.33 7.08
C LEU A 13 -0.28 -9.87 6.65
N TYR A 14 -1.19 -9.04 7.15
CA TYR A 14 -1.25 -7.62 6.84
C TYR A 14 -0.69 -6.81 8.00
N LEU A 15 0.13 -5.81 7.70
CA LEU A 15 0.82 -4.95 8.66
C LEU A 15 0.24 -3.53 8.56
N ASN A 16 -0.41 -3.08 9.64
CA ASN A 16 -1.03 -1.75 9.77
C ASN A 16 -0.09 -0.83 10.55
N ILE A 17 0.88 -0.25 9.86
CA ILE A 17 1.99 0.47 10.50
C ILE A 17 1.73 1.97 10.64
N THR A 18 0.75 2.52 9.93
CA THR A 18 0.38 3.94 10.01
C THR A 18 -1.07 4.16 9.60
N ASN A 19 -1.69 5.22 10.14
CA ASN A 19 -3.00 5.73 9.72
C ASN A 19 -2.89 7.06 8.96
N ARG A 20 -1.67 7.63 8.89
CA ARG A 20 -1.36 8.83 8.11
C ARG A 20 -1.35 8.48 6.63
N CYS A 21 -1.76 9.42 5.79
CA CYS A 21 -1.76 9.24 4.34
C CYS A 21 -1.59 10.59 3.66
N THR A 22 -0.95 10.59 2.49
CA THR A 22 -0.73 11.78 1.64
C THR A 22 -1.89 12.03 0.67
N MET A 23 -2.96 11.25 0.75
CA MET A 23 -4.21 11.43 0.01
C MET A 23 -5.41 11.55 0.95
N ARG A 24 -6.48 12.17 0.46
CA ARG A 24 -7.77 12.33 1.16
C ARG A 24 -8.93 11.77 0.33
N CYS A 25 -8.77 10.54 -0.16
CA CYS A 25 -9.74 9.93 -1.07
C CYS A 25 -11.12 9.81 -0.42
N PRO A 26 -12.20 10.28 -1.05
CA PRO A 26 -13.56 10.21 -0.49
C PRO A 26 -14.08 8.77 -0.41
N TYR A 27 -13.55 7.87 -1.25
CA TYR A 27 -13.89 6.45 -1.27
C TYR A 27 -13.02 5.58 -0.34
N CYS A 28 -12.12 6.19 0.45
CA CYS A 28 -11.32 5.43 1.41
C CYS A 28 -12.24 4.86 2.50
N ILE A 29 -12.29 3.52 2.60
CA ILE A 29 -13.18 2.84 3.53
C ILE A 29 -12.85 3.10 5.01
N LYS A 30 -11.66 3.60 5.34
CA LYS A 30 -11.23 3.80 6.74
C LYS A 30 -12.18 4.70 7.54
N TYR A 31 -12.76 5.72 6.92
CA TYR A 31 -13.71 6.60 7.59
C TYR A 31 -15.10 5.97 7.66
N ARG A 32 -15.58 5.44 6.52
CA ARG A 32 -16.91 4.80 6.41
C ARG A 32 -17.06 3.58 7.32
N TRP A 33 -15.99 2.82 7.48
CA TRP A 33 -15.95 1.61 8.31
C TRP A 33 -15.46 1.91 9.72
N GLN A 34 -15.38 3.18 10.12
CA GLN A 34 -14.96 3.61 11.47
C GLN A 34 -13.65 2.94 11.92
N TRP A 35 -12.68 2.90 11.01
CA TRP A 35 -11.37 2.28 11.19
C TRP A 35 -11.39 0.77 11.42
N LYS A 36 -12.53 0.12 11.23
CA LYS A 36 -12.64 -1.34 11.25
C LYS A 36 -12.39 -1.94 9.87
N TYR A 37 -11.85 -3.15 9.84
CA TYR A 37 -11.73 -3.94 8.63
C TYR A 37 -11.96 -5.42 8.99
N ARG A 38 -13.11 -5.99 8.60
CA ARG A 38 -13.44 -7.42 8.80
C ARG A 38 -13.17 -7.91 10.23
N GLY A 39 -13.63 -7.15 11.22
CA GLY A 39 -13.47 -7.47 12.65
C GLY A 39 -12.22 -6.89 13.31
N TYR A 40 -11.21 -6.46 12.55
CA TYR A 40 -10.00 -5.83 13.08
C TYR A 40 -10.19 -4.33 13.28
N ASN A 41 -9.67 -3.78 14.39
CA ASN A 41 -9.65 -2.36 14.69
C ASN A 41 -8.32 -1.75 14.24
N LEU A 42 -8.30 -1.16 13.05
CA LEU A 42 -7.10 -0.59 12.44
C LEU A 42 -6.84 0.87 12.88
N ARG A 43 -7.63 1.41 13.81
CA ARG A 43 -7.37 2.74 14.39
C ARG A 43 -6.18 2.67 15.31
N LEU A 44 -5.08 3.30 14.90
CA LEU A 44 -3.88 3.41 15.70
C LEU A 44 -4.03 4.57 16.70
N LYS A 45 -3.87 4.27 17.99
CA LYS A 45 -3.66 5.28 19.03
C LYS A 45 -2.26 5.87 18.90
N ASN A 46 -1.27 5.02 18.66
CA ASN A 46 0.12 5.37 18.38
C ASN A 46 0.65 4.50 17.24
N GLU A 47 1.57 5.05 16.43
CA GLU A 47 2.25 4.28 15.38
C GLU A 47 3.25 3.30 16.01
N PRO A 48 3.17 1.98 15.75
CA PRO A 48 3.99 0.98 16.44
C PRO A 48 5.45 1.03 16.00
N ALA A 49 6.41 0.86 16.90
CA ALA A 49 7.82 0.70 16.54
C ALA A 49 8.07 -0.59 15.73
N ALA A 50 9.20 -0.69 15.04
CA ALA A 50 9.53 -1.88 14.25
C ALA A 50 9.60 -3.14 15.13
N GLU A 51 10.13 -3.01 16.34
CA GLU A 51 10.28 -4.07 17.32
C GLU A 51 8.91 -4.54 17.84
N GLU A 52 7.94 -3.63 17.99
CA GLU A 52 6.57 -3.99 18.36
C GLU A 52 5.88 -4.79 17.25
N ILE A 53 6.11 -4.43 15.99
CA ILE A 53 5.60 -5.17 14.84
C ILE A 53 6.24 -6.55 14.79
N ILE A 54 7.56 -6.64 14.90
CA ILE A 54 8.32 -7.91 14.90
C ILE A 54 7.79 -8.85 15.99
N ARG A 55 7.70 -8.39 17.24
CA ARG A 55 7.14 -9.19 18.34
C ARG A 55 5.70 -9.64 18.07
N ALA A 56 4.89 -8.83 17.41
CA ALA A 56 3.51 -9.17 17.10
C ALA A 56 3.37 -10.22 15.97
N ILE A 57 4.37 -10.34 15.09
CA ILE A 57 4.31 -11.25 13.94
C ILE A 57 5.06 -12.56 14.18
N ASP A 58 6.08 -12.61 15.04
CA ASP A 58 6.96 -13.79 15.21
C ASP A 58 6.20 -15.11 15.42
N SER A 59 5.25 -15.13 16.37
CA SER A 59 4.42 -16.32 16.64
C SER A 59 3.41 -16.63 15.54
N ARG A 60 3.26 -15.74 14.55
CA ARG A 60 2.28 -15.82 13.47
C ARG A 60 2.89 -16.19 12.13
N LEU A 61 4.22 -16.19 11.99
CA LEU A 61 4.92 -16.41 10.71
C LEU A 61 4.82 -17.85 10.18
N LYS A 62 4.62 -18.83 11.06
CA LYS A 62 4.46 -20.24 10.63
C LYS A 62 3.31 -20.37 9.63
N GLY A 63 3.62 -20.81 8.42
CA GLY A 63 2.66 -21.02 7.33
C GLY A 63 2.22 -19.75 6.59
N ILE A 64 2.76 -18.57 6.93
CA ILE A 64 2.50 -17.34 6.19
C ILE A 64 3.35 -17.30 4.93
N LYS A 65 2.69 -17.19 3.78
CA LYS A 65 3.37 -17.08 2.47
C LYS A 65 3.70 -15.64 2.12
N GLU A 66 2.81 -14.72 2.44
CA GLU A 66 2.94 -13.31 2.10
C GLU A 66 2.65 -12.40 3.32
N ALA A 67 3.52 -11.43 3.54
CA ALA A 67 3.32 -10.30 4.41
C ALA A 67 3.12 -9.01 3.59
N VAL A 68 2.09 -8.23 3.94
CA VAL A 68 1.67 -7.05 3.17
C VAL A 68 1.70 -5.82 4.06
N PHE A 69 2.60 -4.88 3.77
CA PHE A 69 2.54 -3.52 4.34
C PHE A 69 1.34 -2.79 3.74
N CYS A 70 0.32 -2.56 4.56
CA CYS A 70 -0.95 -1.96 4.15
C CYS A 70 -1.66 -1.36 5.39
N GLY A 71 -2.98 -1.50 5.49
CA GLY A 71 -3.80 -0.90 6.54
C GLY A 71 -4.48 0.39 6.06
N TYR A 72 -4.67 1.33 6.99
CA TYR A 72 -5.43 2.56 6.76
C TYR A 72 -4.57 3.82 6.63
N GLY A 73 -3.35 3.66 6.12
CA GLY A 73 -2.42 4.73 5.82
C GLY A 73 -1.57 4.46 4.58
N GLU A 74 -0.58 5.34 4.35
CA GLU A 74 0.45 5.19 3.32
C GLU A 74 1.74 4.67 3.96
N PRO A 75 2.09 3.39 3.76
CA PRO A 75 3.21 2.76 4.47
C PRO A 75 4.55 3.46 4.28
N THR A 76 4.81 4.04 3.10
CA THR A 76 6.10 4.67 2.77
C THR A 76 6.41 5.93 3.60
N LEU A 77 5.45 6.44 4.37
CA LEU A 77 5.69 7.41 5.46
C LEU A 77 6.56 6.86 6.60
N ARG A 78 6.72 5.54 6.66
CA ARG A 78 7.50 4.82 7.66
C ARG A 78 8.49 3.86 6.99
N LEU A 79 9.24 4.37 6.02
CA LEU A 79 10.17 3.58 5.20
C LEU A 79 11.17 2.78 6.04
N ASP A 80 11.75 3.35 7.09
CA ASP A 80 12.72 2.62 7.93
C ASP A 80 12.07 1.46 8.69
N VAL A 81 10.81 1.63 9.13
CA VAL A 81 10.05 0.52 9.73
C VAL A 81 9.77 -0.58 8.71
N ILE A 82 9.42 -0.21 7.47
CA ILE A 82 9.27 -1.18 6.38
C ILE A 82 10.56 -1.97 6.20
N LYS A 83 11.71 -1.29 6.08
CA LYS A 83 13.02 -1.92 5.85
C LYS A 83 13.39 -2.88 6.97
N THR A 84 13.27 -2.45 8.23
CA THR A 84 13.59 -3.28 9.40
C THR A 84 12.70 -4.52 9.48
N VAL A 85 11.38 -4.35 9.34
CA VAL A 85 10.43 -5.46 9.43
C VAL A 85 10.55 -6.39 8.21
N ALA A 86 10.77 -5.85 7.01
CA ALA A 86 10.99 -6.64 5.80
C ALA A 86 12.25 -7.50 5.92
N ALA A 87 13.37 -6.93 6.38
CA ALA A 87 14.61 -7.67 6.61
C ALA A 87 14.40 -8.84 7.60
N HIS A 88 13.57 -8.64 8.63
CA HIS A 88 13.19 -9.71 9.55
C HIS A 88 12.35 -10.79 8.87
N LEU A 89 11.30 -10.40 8.14
CA LEU A 89 10.44 -11.33 7.37
C LEU A 89 11.23 -12.18 6.38
N LYS A 90 12.26 -11.61 5.75
CA LYS A 90 13.15 -12.32 4.82
C LYS A 90 13.92 -13.47 5.46
N LYS A 91 14.24 -13.41 6.76
CA LYS A 91 14.85 -14.52 7.49
C LYS A 91 13.96 -15.77 7.53
N TYR A 92 12.66 -15.59 7.37
CA TYR A 92 11.66 -16.66 7.35
C TYR A 92 11.17 -16.99 5.92
N SER A 93 11.86 -16.48 4.89
CA SER A 93 11.48 -16.67 3.48
C SER A 93 10.05 -16.22 3.15
N VAL A 94 9.52 -15.24 3.88
CA VAL A 94 8.19 -14.69 3.63
C VAL A 94 8.24 -13.73 2.44
N PHE A 95 7.28 -13.87 1.52
CA PHE A 95 7.11 -12.92 0.42
C PHE A 95 6.63 -11.57 0.96
N VAL A 96 7.31 -10.49 0.61
CA VAL A 96 7.04 -9.15 1.14
C VAL A 96 6.43 -8.27 0.07
N ARG A 97 5.25 -7.73 0.36
CA ARG A 97 4.56 -6.78 -0.51
C ARG A 97 4.31 -5.44 0.17
N ILE A 98 4.45 -4.36 -0.58
CA ILE A 98 3.99 -3.03 -0.18
C ILE A 98 2.76 -2.64 -1.02
N ASN A 99 1.66 -2.30 -0.36
CA ASN A 99 0.55 -1.59 -0.98
C ASN A 99 0.72 -0.09 -0.71
N THR A 100 0.89 0.70 -1.77
CA THR A 100 1.18 2.13 -1.68
C THR A 100 0.32 2.92 -2.68
N ASN A 101 0.18 4.22 -2.43
CA ASN A 101 -0.32 5.19 -3.41
C ASN A 101 0.77 5.64 -4.41
N GLY A 102 2.01 5.16 -4.26
CA GLY A 102 3.12 5.48 -5.16
C GLY A 102 3.82 6.80 -4.85
N HIS A 103 3.56 7.40 -3.69
CA HIS A 103 4.20 8.67 -3.30
C HIS A 103 5.55 8.49 -2.61
N GLY A 104 6.14 7.28 -2.62
CA GLY A 104 7.31 6.92 -1.82
C GLY A 104 8.46 7.93 -1.93
N ASP A 105 8.86 8.27 -3.15
CA ASP A 105 9.95 9.23 -3.37
C ASP A 105 9.59 10.65 -2.91
N MET A 106 8.37 11.11 -3.22
CA MET A 106 7.88 12.43 -2.82
C MET A 106 7.78 12.58 -1.29
N ILE A 107 7.42 11.51 -0.60
CA ILE A 107 7.35 11.45 0.86
C ILE A 107 8.75 11.54 1.48
N ASN A 108 9.72 10.84 0.90
CA ASN A 108 11.06 10.69 1.49
C ASN A 108 12.08 11.70 0.91
N GLY A 109 11.69 12.51 -0.06
CA GLY A 109 12.53 13.52 -0.70
C GLY A 109 13.66 12.97 -1.57
N ARG A 110 13.66 11.67 -1.88
CA ARG A 110 14.71 10.95 -2.62
C ARG A 110 14.15 9.69 -3.28
N ASN A 111 14.90 9.09 -4.20
CA ASN A 111 14.56 7.80 -4.80
C ASN A 111 14.72 6.67 -3.77
N ILE A 112 13.61 6.05 -3.35
CA ILE A 112 13.60 4.97 -2.36
C ILE A 112 13.69 3.58 -2.99
N CYS A 113 13.50 3.46 -4.31
CA CYS A 113 13.39 2.17 -4.99
C CYS A 113 14.64 1.28 -4.81
N PRO A 114 15.88 1.82 -4.88
CA PRO A 114 17.09 1.03 -4.59
C PRO A 114 17.11 0.47 -3.16
N GLU A 115 16.55 1.19 -2.19
CA GLU A 115 16.50 0.77 -0.77
C GLU A 115 15.52 -0.40 -0.54
N LEU A 116 14.63 -0.67 -1.49
CA LEU A 116 13.67 -1.78 -1.42
C LEU A 116 14.24 -3.09 -2.01
N LYS A 117 15.34 -3.02 -2.77
CA LYS A 117 15.95 -4.18 -3.44
C LYS A 117 16.34 -5.25 -2.42
N GLY A 118 15.91 -6.49 -2.67
CA GLY A 118 16.16 -7.64 -1.79
C GLY A 118 15.29 -7.69 -0.53
N LEU A 119 14.60 -6.60 -0.18
CA LEU A 119 13.68 -6.54 0.97
C LEU A 119 12.22 -6.72 0.55
N VAL A 120 11.85 -6.27 -0.65
CA VAL A 120 10.47 -6.26 -1.14
C VAL A 120 10.38 -7.02 -2.45
N ASP A 121 9.42 -7.95 -2.54
CA ASP A 121 9.20 -8.76 -3.74
C ASP A 121 8.15 -8.13 -4.66
N ARG A 122 7.14 -7.47 -4.07
CA ARG A 122 6.08 -6.80 -4.83
C ARG A 122 5.78 -5.39 -4.32
N VAL A 123 5.61 -4.45 -5.24
CA VAL A 123 4.98 -3.15 -4.96
C VAL A 123 3.68 -3.06 -5.75
N SER A 124 2.57 -2.86 -5.02
CA SER A 124 1.23 -2.65 -5.58
C SER A 124 0.83 -1.19 -5.43
N ILE A 125 0.76 -0.47 -6.55
CA ILE A 125 0.59 0.99 -6.61
C ILE A 125 -0.85 1.32 -6.97
N SER A 126 -1.56 2.06 -6.11
CA SER A 126 -2.94 2.47 -6.35
C SER A 126 -2.98 3.73 -7.23
N LEU A 127 -3.37 3.59 -8.51
CA LEU A 127 -3.44 4.72 -9.44
C LEU A 127 -4.85 5.36 -9.48
N ASN A 128 -5.89 4.55 -9.67
CA ASN A 128 -7.32 4.92 -9.71
C ASN A 128 -7.76 6.09 -10.62
N ALA A 129 -6.86 6.67 -11.42
CA ALA A 129 -7.17 7.72 -12.37
C ALA A 129 -6.24 7.62 -13.59
N CYS A 130 -6.66 8.16 -14.73
CA CYS A 130 -5.94 8.00 -16.00
C CYS A 130 -5.15 9.24 -16.43
N ASN A 131 -5.29 10.35 -15.71
CA ASN A 131 -4.58 11.60 -15.99
C ASN A 131 -4.41 12.41 -14.70
N ALA A 132 -3.60 13.48 -14.77
CA ALA A 132 -3.26 14.30 -13.62
C ALA A 132 -4.46 15.04 -13.00
N ARG A 133 -5.41 15.50 -13.82
CA ARG A 133 -6.60 16.23 -13.37
C ARG A 133 -7.50 15.32 -12.56
N ASP A 134 -7.90 14.18 -13.13
CA ASP A 134 -8.75 13.21 -12.45
C ASP A 134 -8.08 12.69 -11.19
N TYR A 135 -6.76 12.43 -11.25
CA TYR A 135 -6.00 11.99 -10.09
C TYR A 135 -6.06 13.02 -8.95
N TYR A 136 -5.85 14.30 -9.26
CA TYR A 136 -5.92 15.36 -8.27
C TYR A 136 -7.32 15.55 -7.71
N GLU A 137 -8.33 15.64 -8.59
CA GLU A 137 -9.72 15.82 -8.19
C GLU A 137 -10.21 14.68 -7.29
N MET A 138 -9.84 13.45 -7.63
CA MET A 138 -10.25 12.24 -6.92
C MET A 138 -9.52 12.03 -5.57
N HIS A 139 -8.22 12.28 -5.52
CA HIS A 139 -7.40 11.91 -4.36
C HIS A 139 -7.01 13.08 -3.45
N LYS A 140 -7.08 14.32 -3.96
CA LYS A 140 -6.61 15.55 -3.31
C LYS A 140 -5.22 15.35 -2.66
N PRO A 141 -4.20 14.91 -3.43
CA PRO A 141 -2.89 14.61 -2.89
C PRO A 141 -2.21 15.87 -2.36
N VAL A 142 -1.47 15.75 -1.26
CA VAL A 142 -0.77 16.89 -0.62
C VAL A 142 0.30 17.53 -1.52
N PHE A 143 0.80 16.83 -2.53
CA PHE A 143 1.84 17.32 -3.44
C PHE A 143 1.27 18.03 -4.70
N GLY A 144 -0.06 18.18 -4.81
CA GLY A 144 -0.71 18.91 -5.90
C GLY A 144 -0.78 18.13 -7.23
N MET A 145 -1.03 18.84 -8.33
CA MET A 145 -1.23 18.26 -9.67
C MET A 145 -0.04 17.43 -10.18
N LYS A 146 1.19 17.78 -9.78
CA LYS A 146 2.41 17.06 -10.18
C LYS A 146 2.49 15.63 -9.65
N THR A 147 1.66 15.27 -8.66
CA THR A 147 1.68 13.96 -8.01
C THR A 147 1.51 12.82 -9.00
N PHE A 148 0.63 12.95 -10.00
CA PHE A 148 0.39 11.90 -10.98
C PHE A 148 1.66 11.55 -11.77
N LYS A 149 2.41 12.56 -12.21
CA LYS A 149 3.72 12.35 -12.86
C LYS A 149 4.69 11.64 -11.91
N GLY A 150 4.74 12.07 -10.64
CA GLY A 150 5.57 11.43 -9.62
C GLY A 150 5.24 9.94 -9.42
N VAL A 151 3.96 9.57 -9.41
CA VAL A 151 3.53 8.16 -9.33
C VAL A 151 3.96 7.37 -10.55
N VAL A 152 3.81 7.93 -11.75
CA VAL A 152 4.25 7.28 -13.00
C VAL A 152 5.76 7.05 -13.01
N GLU A 153 6.56 8.04 -12.58
CA GLU A 153 8.01 7.86 -12.47
C GLU A 153 8.38 6.85 -11.38
N PHE A 154 7.68 6.85 -10.25
CA PHE A 154 7.88 5.86 -9.19
C PHE A 154 7.62 4.43 -9.66
N VAL A 155 6.59 4.20 -10.50
CA VAL A 155 6.35 2.88 -11.12
C VAL A 155 7.55 2.45 -11.96
N LYS A 156 8.04 3.33 -12.84
CA LYS A 156 9.18 3.02 -13.72
C LYS A 156 10.45 2.73 -12.91
N GLU A 157 10.68 3.51 -11.86
CA GLU A 157 11.86 3.36 -11.02
C GLU A 157 11.82 2.09 -10.18
N CYS A 158 10.66 1.76 -9.59
CA CYS A 158 10.46 0.50 -8.86
C CYS A 158 10.81 -0.73 -9.72
N ARG A 159 10.45 -0.73 -11.01
CA ARG A 159 10.69 -1.87 -11.91
C ARG A 159 12.17 -2.21 -12.11
N LYS A 160 13.08 -1.27 -11.83
CA LYS A 160 14.53 -1.51 -11.91
C LYS A 160 15.06 -2.32 -10.71
N TYR A 161 14.33 -2.36 -9.59
CA TYR A 161 14.83 -2.87 -8.32
C TYR A 161 13.91 -3.90 -7.64
N VAL A 162 12.60 -3.81 -7.86
CA VAL A 162 11.59 -4.71 -7.27
C VAL A 162 11.14 -5.72 -8.32
N PRO A 163 11.13 -7.03 -8.00
CA PRO A 163 10.77 -8.09 -8.96
C PRO A 163 9.39 -7.91 -9.58
N GLU A 164 8.39 -7.55 -8.78
CA GLU A 164 7.01 -7.39 -9.25
C GLU A 164 6.43 -6.01 -8.95
N VAL A 165 6.07 -5.27 -9.99
CA VAL A 165 5.38 -3.99 -9.87
C VAL A 165 4.00 -4.11 -10.51
N VAL A 166 2.96 -3.84 -9.72
CA VAL A 166 1.56 -3.97 -10.15
C VAL A 166 0.83 -2.66 -9.92
N ILE A 167 0.24 -2.09 -10.97
CA ILE A 167 -0.72 -1.00 -10.83
C ILE A 167 -2.08 -1.58 -10.48
N THR A 168 -2.70 -1.04 -9.44
CA THR A 168 -4.04 -1.42 -9.01
C THR A 168 -5.01 -0.28 -9.18
N THR A 169 -6.25 -0.60 -9.53
CA THR A 169 -7.33 0.39 -9.71
C THR A 169 -8.62 -0.14 -9.10
N VAL A 170 -9.30 0.68 -8.31
CA VAL A 170 -10.64 0.37 -7.80
C VAL A 170 -11.68 0.66 -8.89
N ARG A 171 -12.66 -0.24 -9.08
CA ARG A 171 -13.81 -0.09 -9.99
C ARG A 171 -14.81 0.94 -9.45
N LEU A 172 -14.38 2.20 -9.36
CA LEU A 172 -15.21 3.33 -8.98
C LEU A 172 -16.03 3.81 -10.18
N PRO A 173 -17.25 4.33 -9.97
CA PRO A 173 -17.97 5.06 -11.02
C PRO A 173 -17.09 6.16 -11.62
N GLY A 174 -17.06 6.25 -12.95
CA GLY A 174 -16.26 7.24 -13.69
C GLY A 174 -14.78 6.87 -13.90
N VAL A 175 -14.26 5.79 -13.32
CA VAL A 175 -12.88 5.36 -13.55
C VAL A 175 -12.79 4.42 -14.77
N ASP A 176 -12.02 4.84 -15.76
CA ASP A 176 -11.74 4.03 -16.95
C ASP A 176 -10.68 2.94 -16.65
N ILE A 177 -11.18 1.74 -16.36
CA ILE A 177 -10.33 0.56 -16.05
C ILE A 177 -9.45 0.19 -17.24
N LYS A 178 -9.93 0.36 -18.47
CA LYS A 178 -9.19 -0.01 -19.68
C LYS A 178 -7.99 0.91 -19.85
N LYS A 179 -8.19 2.22 -19.73
CA LYS A 179 -7.09 3.20 -19.78
C LYS A 179 -6.08 3.00 -18.64
N CYS A 180 -6.53 2.73 -17.41
CA CYS A 180 -5.61 2.39 -16.32
C CYS A 180 -4.76 1.14 -16.65
N SER A 181 -5.36 0.12 -17.28
CA SER A 181 -4.64 -1.08 -17.72
C SER A 181 -3.64 -0.78 -18.85
N GLU A 182 -4.01 0.11 -19.78
CA GLU A 182 -3.12 0.54 -20.86
C GLU A 182 -1.92 1.31 -20.33
N ILE A 183 -2.12 2.18 -19.34
CA ILE A 183 -1.03 2.88 -18.62
C ILE A 183 -0.10 1.84 -17.98
N ALA A 184 -0.63 0.88 -17.23
CA ALA A 184 0.18 -0.17 -16.60
C ALA A 184 1.02 -0.93 -17.62
N ARG A 185 0.41 -1.35 -18.74
CA ARG A 185 1.09 -2.03 -19.84
C ARG A 185 2.19 -1.16 -20.46
N SER A 186 1.92 0.12 -20.72
CA SER A 186 2.91 1.05 -21.28
C SER A 186 4.13 1.25 -20.37
N LEU A 187 3.92 1.12 -19.05
CA LEU A 187 4.97 1.19 -18.04
C LEU A 187 5.62 -0.17 -17.78
N GLY A 188 5.19 -1.23 -18.46
CA GLY A 188 5.63 -2.62 -18.27
C GLY A 188 5.33 -3.19 -16.88
N ALA A 189 4.34 -2.64 -16.18
CA ALA A 189 3.85 -3.13 -14.90
C ALA A 189 2.67 -4.09 -15.08
N GLY A 190 2.46 -4.99 -14.13
CA GLY A 190 1.24 -5.78 -14.03
C GLY A 190 0.03 -4.89 -13.74
N PHE A 191 -1.18 -5.39 -13.98
CA PHE A 191 -2.42 -4.68 -13.70
C PHE A 191 -3.42 -5.53 -12.92
N SER A 192 -4.07 -4.94 -11.91
CA SER A 192 -5.16 -5.58 -11.17
C SER A 192 -6.29 -4.59 -10.85
N ALA A 193 -7.49 -4.88 -11.34
CA ALA A 193 -8.70 -4.17 -10.92
C ALA A 193 -9.24 -4.73 -9.59
N ARG A 194 -9.77 -3.87 -8.73
CA ARG A 194 -10.34 -4.20 -7.41
C ARG A 194 -11.80 -3.80 -7.34
N LYS A 195 -12.61 -4.58 -6.61
CA LYS A 195 -14.01 -4.23 -6.35
C LYS A 195 -14.10 -2.94 -5.51
N TYR A 196 -15.06 -2.08 -5.81
CA TYR A 196 -15.40 -0.96 -4.95
C TYR A 196 -16.21 -1.47 -3.74
N LEU A 197 -15.66 -1.28 -2.54
CA LEU A 197 -16.27 -1.69 -1.28
C LEU A 197 -17.13 -0.55 -0.72
N GLN A 198 -18.45 -0.75 -0.63
CA GLN A 198 -19.40 0.29 -0.20
C GLN A 198 -19.98 0.05 1.19
N GLY A 199 -20.40 -1.19 1.49
CA GLY A 199 -20.93 -1.60 2.80
C GLY A 199 -19.87 -2.28 3.66
N TYR A 200 -20.01 -2.20 4.99
CA TYR A 200 -19.12 -2.91 5.90
C TYR A 200 -19.29 -4.42 5.77
N GLU A 201 -18.19 -5.13 5.51
CA GLU A 201 -18.16 -6.58 5.42
C GLU A 201 -17.65 -7.14 6.75
N LYS A 202 -18.48 -7.93 7.44
CA LYS A 202 -18.15 -8.44 8.78
C LYS A 202 -17.06 -9.53 8.76
N THR A 203 -16.90 -10.26 7.66
CA THR A 203 -15.94 -11.37 7.55
C THR A 203 -15.52 -11.68 6.13
#